data_AF-A0A975EDZ6-F1
#
_entry.id   AF-A0A975EDZ6-F1
#
_cell.length_a   1.000
_cell.length_b   1.000
_cell.length_c   1.000
_cell.angle_alpha   90.00
_cell.angle_beta   90.00
_cell.angle_gamma   90.00
#
_symmetry.space_group_name_H-M   'P 1'
#
loop_
_entity.id
_entity.type
_entity.pdbx_description
1 polymer ?
#
loop_
_entity_poly.entity_id
_entity_poly.type
_entity_poly.pdbx_seq_one_letter_code
_entity_poly.pdbx_strand_id
1 'polypeptide(L)'
;MIDLDLESVLRKTAAGIDAIKLRDRALTPKMRMLLIMVDGAKTGAELLKSVPNADEARQILAELVGAGYAEQIQAPKPVAPPPVAAPPKPASPAADDTLKVSIRRATRLLEELLGPSSVDLCLQLERCTSQAQFTAKVTELSRIVAAMRSERKAAEFLLAATA
;
A
#
# COMPACT_ATOMS: atom_id res chain seq x y z
N MET A 1 -6.39 -25.69 8.32
CA MET A 1 -5.87 -25.76 6.94
C MET A 1 -6.14 -24.42 6.30
N ILE A 2 -5.09 -23.70 5.90
CA ILE A 2 -5.25 -22.46 5.13
C ILE A 2 -5.66 -22.90 3.73
N ASP A 3 -6.85 -22.48 3.30
CA ASP A 3 -7.34 -22.75 1.95
C ASP A 3 -6.64 -21.78 0.99
N LEU A 4 -5.61 -22.29 0.30
CA LEU A 4 -4.89 -21.58 -0.73
C LEU A 4 -5.66 -21.74 -2.04
N ASP A 5 -6.22 -20.64 -2.53
CA ASP A 5 -6.90 -20.57 -3.82
C ASP A 5 -5.85 -20.52 -4.93
N LEU A 6 -5.68 -21.65 -5.63
CA LEU A 6 -4.66 -21.81 -6.67
C LEU A 6 -4.96 -20.99 -7.93
N GLU A 7 -6.21 -20.55 -8.12
CA GLU A 7 -6.62 -19.71 -9.25
C GLU A 7 -6.36 -18.22 -9.00
N SER A 8 -6.16 -17.82 -7.74
CA SER A 8 -5.83 -16.45 -7.37
C SER A 8 -4.38 -16.11 -7.70
N VAL A 9 -4.18 -14.84 -8.07
CA VAL A 9 -2.85 -14.28 -8.29
C VAL A 9 -2.18 -14.09 -6.94
N LEU A 10 -0.98 -14.65 -6.79
CA LEU A 10 -0.22 -14.50 -5.56
C LEU A 10 0.70 -13.29 -5.69
N ARG A 11 0.67 -12.43 -4.68
CA ARG A 11 1.51 -11.23 -4.60
C ARG A 11 2.29 -11.18 -3.30
N LYS A 12 3.56 -10.76 -3.38
CA LYS A 12 4.40 -10.44 -2.22
C LYS A 12 3.81 -9.24 -1.44
N THR A 13 3.63 -9.38 -0.12
CA THR A 13 3.26 -8.27 0.76
C THR A 13 4.47 -7.41 1.11
N ALA A 14 4.25 -6.24 1.72
CA ALA A 14 5.33 -5.40 2.23
C ALA A 14 6.24 -6.16 3.21
N ALA A 15 5.66 -6.97 4.11
CA ALA A 15 6.40 -7.82 5.03
C ALA A 15 7.22 -8.89 4.29
N GLY A 16 6.67 -9.49 3.23
CA GLY A 16 7.39 -10.47 2.41
C GLY A 16 8.60 -9.87 1.69
N ILE A 17 8.44 -8.67 1.13
CA ILE A 17 9.54 -7.96 0.46
C ILE A 17 10.64 -7.59 1.45
N ASP A 18 10.26 -7.08 2.63
CA ASP A 18 11.21 -6.71 3.68
C ASP A 18 11.97 -7.92 4.21
N ALA A 19 11.28 -9.04 4.41
CA ALA A 19 11.88 -10.27 4.91
C ALA A 19 12.83 -10.95 3.91
N ILE A 20 12.65 -10.72 2.60
CA ILE A 20 13.64 -11.06 1.57
C ILE A 20 14.87 -10.14 1.70
N LYS A 21 14.66 -8.82 1.79
CA LYS A 21 15.74 -7.80 1.81
C LYS A 21 16.61 -7.92 3.06
N LEU A 22 16.00 -8.05 4.23
CA LEU A 22 16.68 -8.15 5.52
C LEU A 22 17.24 -9.55 5.78
N ARG A 23 17.05 -10.50 4.86
CA ARG A 23 17.35 -11.93 5.05
C ARG A 23 16.84 -12.43 6.40
N ASP A 24 15.54 -12.24 6.60
CA ASP A 24 14.89 -12.60 7.85
C ASP A 24 15.12 -14.08 8.18
N ARG A 25 15.47 -14.36 9.43
CA ARG A 25 15.81 -15.73 9.88
C ARG A 25 14.57 -16.63 9.95
N ALA A 26 13.37 -16.06 10.00
CA ALA A 26 12.11 -16.80 9.97
C ALA A 26 11.81 -17.37 8.57
N LEU A 27 12.37 -16.81 7.50
CA LEU A 27 12.25 -17.40 6.16
C LEU A 27 13.34 -18.42 5.87
N THR A 28 12.90 -19.66 5.72
CA THR A 28 13.74 -20.72 5.17
C THR A 28 14.23 -20.35 3.76
N PRO A 29 15.36 -20.90 3.29
CA PRO A 29 15.87 -20.65 1.95
C PRO A 29 14.85 -20.94 0.85
N LYS A 30 14.05 -22.00 1.01
CA LYS A 30 12.99 -22.39 0.08
C LYS A 30 11.80 -21.42 0.12
N MET A 31 11.34 -20.99 1.31
CA MET A 31 10.31 -19.95 1.44
C MET A 31 10.74 -18.65 0.74
N ARG A 32 11.99 -18.24 0.92
CA ARG A 32 12.53 -17.03 0.26
C ARG A 32 12.55 -17.17 -1.25
N MET A 33 13.03 -18.30 -1.77
CA MET A 33 13.05 -18.58 -3.21
C MET A 33 11.65 -18.52 -3.81
N LEU A 34 10.68 -19.18 -3.16
CA LEU A 34 9.31 -19.23 -3.65
C LEU A 34 8.64 -17.85 -3.57
N LEU A 35 8.86 -17.12 -2.47
CA LEU A 35 8.38 -15.75 -2.31
C LEU A 35 8.97 -14.80 -3.37
N ILE A 36 10.23 -14.98 -3.77
CA ILE A 36 10.83 -14.22 -4.87
C ILE A 36 10.09 -14.48 -6.19
N MET A 37 9.61 -15.69 -6.44
CA MET A 37 8.84 -16.03 -7.66
C MET A 37 7.42 -15.42 -7.66
N VAL A 38 6.89 -15.03 -6.50
CA VAL A 38 5.52 -14.51 -6.31
C VAL A 38 5.42 -13.03 -6.73
N ASP A 39 5.53 -12.73 -8.03
CA ASP A 39 5.63 -11.34 -8.50
C ASP A 39 4.29 -10.58 -8.61
N GLY A 40 3.16 -11.21 -8.26
CA GLY A 40 1.85 -10.63 -8.52
C GLY A 40 1.39 -10.76 -9.98
N ALA A 41 2.08 -11.56 -10.78
CA ALA A 41 1.75 -11.82 -12.19
C ALA A 41 1.25 -13.26 -12.43
N LYS A 42 1.58 -14.20 -11.54
CA LYS A 42 1.28 -15.63 -11.68
C LYS A 42 0.27 -16.06 -10.63
N THR A 43 -0.61 -16.97 -11.00
CA THR A 43 -1.51 -17.65 -10.06
C THR A 43 -0.78 -18.71 -9.26
N GLY A 44 -1.37 -19.17 -8.16
CA GLY A 44 -0.82 -20.28 -7.37
C GLY A 44 -0.51 -21.50 -8.26
N ALA A 45 -1.46 -21.91 -9.10
CA ALA A 45 -1.29 -23.03 -10.04
C ALA A 45 -0.09 -22.83 -11.00
N GLU A 46 0.10 -21.62 -11.53
CA GLU A 46 1.20 -21.31 -12.45
C GLU A 46 2.58 -21.32 -11.74
N LEU A 47 2.60 -20.93 -10.47
CA LEU A 47 3.81 -21.02 -9.63
C LEU A 47 4.15 -22.48 -9.31
N LEU A 48 3.16 -23.32 -9.01
CA LEU A 48 3.35 -24.76 -8.78
C LEU A 48 3.93 -25.47 -10.02
N LYS A 49 3.54 -25.07 -11.23
CA LYS A 49 4.11 -25.60 -12.48
C LYS A 49 5.55 -25.17 -12.74
N SER A 50 5.98 -24.07 -12.12
CA SER A 50 7.32 -23.49 -12.30
C SER A 50 8.37 -24.14 -11.38
N VAL A 51 7.98 -25.08 -10.52
CA VAL A 51 8.84 -25.73 -9.53
C VAL A 51 8.73 -27.26 -9.65
N PRO A 52 9.82 -28.00 -9.34
CA PRO A 52 9.84 -29.45 -9.53
C PRO A 52 8.92 -30.21 -8.56
N ASN A 53 8.70 -29.70 -7.34
CA ASN A 53 7.86 -30.32 -6.31
C ASN A 53 6.63 -29.44 -6.03
N ALA A 54 5.54 -29.69 -6.75
CA ALA A 54 4.31 -28.90 -6.63
C ALA A 54 3.65 -29.00 -5.24
N ASP A 55 3.68 -30.17 -4.61
CA ASP A 55 3.07 -30.42 -3.29
C ASP A 55 3.81 -29.64 -2.18
N GLU A 56 5.13 -29.74 -2.17
CA GLU A 56 6.00 -28.99 -1.25
C GLU A 56 5.82 -27.48 -1.44
N ALA A 57 5.79 -27.01 -2.70
CA ALA A 57 5.59 -25.60 -3.01
C ALA A 57 4.20 -25.10 -2.56
N ARG A 58 3.16 -25.92 -2.68
CA ARG A 58 1.82 -25.60 -2.18
C ARG A 58 1.82 -25.35 -0.68
N GLN A 59 2.48 -26.23 0.09
CA GLN A 59 2.59 -26.07 1.54
C GLN A 59 3.32 -24.78 1.90
N ILE A 60 4.45 -24.51 1.25
CA ILE A 60 5.24 -23.31 1.47
C ILE A 60 4.46 -22.04 1.13
N LEU A 61 3.67 -22.03 0.03
CA LEU A 61 2.82 -20.89 -0.33
C LEU A 61 1.72 -20.68 0.72
N ALA A 62 1.09 -21.75 1.21
CA ALA A 62 0.09 -21.65 2.27
C ALA A 62 0.70 -21.06 3.57
N GLU A 63 1.92 -21.46 3.92
CA GLU A 63 2.64 -20.87 5.07
C GLU A 63 3.03 -19.41 4.83
N LEU A 64 3.49 -19.05 3.64
CA LEU A 64 3.80 -17.65 3.29
C LEU A 64 2.56 -16.75 3.36
N VAL A 65 1.41 -17.26 2.96
CA VAL A 65 0.13 -16.55 3.07
C VAL A 65 -0.32 -16.46 4.53
N GLY A 66 -0.26 -17.58 5.26
CA GLY A 66 -0.62 -17.62 6.69
C GLY A 66 0.25 -16.73 7.57
N ALA A 67 1.54 -16.61 7.24
CA ALA A 67 2.49 -15.74 7.94
C ALA A 67 2.44 -14.28 7.47
N GLY A 68 1.60 -13.95 6.48
CA GLY A 68 1.42 -12.58 5.98
C GLY A 68 2.55 -12.07 5.08
N TYR A 69 3.42 -12.95 4.56
CA TYR A 69 4.47 -12.60 3.60
C TYR A 69 3.96 -12.56 2.14
N ALA A 70 2.90 -13.29 1.84
CA ALA A 70 2.20 -13.27 0.56
C ALA A 70 0.70 -13.06 0.75
N GLU A 71 0.04 -12.47 -0.23
CA GLU A 71 -1.41 -12.27 -0.25
C GLU A 71 -2.00 -12.85 -1.55
N GLN A 72 -3.24 -13.33 -1.45
CA GLN A 72 -4.01 -13.83 -2.59
C GLN A 72 -4.87 -12.70 -3.13
N ILE A 73 -4.59 -12.27 -4.35
CA ILE A 73 -5.43 -11.32 -5.08
C ILE A 73 -6.36 -12.15 -5.96
N GLN A 74 -7.65 -12.16 -5.62
CA GLN A 74 -8.66 -12.79 -6.46
C GLN A 74 -8.58 -12.19 -7.87
N ALA A 75 -8.29 -13.03 -8.86
CA ALA A 75 -8.41 -12.63 -10.25
C ALA A 75 -9.91 -12.38 -10.51
N PRO A 76 -10.31 -11.19 -11.00
CA PRO A 76 -11.72 -10.92 -11.24
C PRO A 76 -12.21 -11.83 -12.37
N LYS A 77 -13.21 -12.66 -12.07
CA LYS A 77 -14.07 -13.28 -13.08
C LYS A 77 -14.73 -12.15 -13.89
N PRO A 78 -14.78 -12.21 -15.23
CA PRO A 78 -15.24 -11.08 -16.03
C PRO A 78 -16.75 -10.87 -15.86
N VAL A 79 -17.14 -9.90 -15.05
CA VAL A 79 -18.48 -9.31 -15.03
C VAL A 79 -18.34 -7.79 -14.86
N ALA A 80 -18.98 -7.04 -15.73
CA ALA A 80 -18.99 -5.57 -15.81
C ALA A 80 -19.67 -4.91 -14.57
N PRO A 81 -19.52 -3.59 -14.34
CA PRO A 81 -19.26 -2.96 -13.03
C PRO A 81 -20.53 -2.48 -12.27
N PRO A 82 -20.43 -2.19 -10.95
CA PRO A 82 -20.11 -0.83 -10.50
C PRO A 82 -18.99 -0.74 -9.44
N PRO A 83 -18.47 0.47 -9.14
CA PRO A 83 -17.17 0.67 -8.50
C PRO A 83 -17.27 0.92 -7.00
N VAL A 84 -16.50 0.19 -6.19
CA VAL A 84 -16.07 0.69 -4.87
C VAL A 84 -14.90 -0.10 -4.30
N ALA A 85 -13.96 0.68 -3.75
CA ALA A 85 -12.95 0.32 -2.75
C ALA A 85 -11.80 -0.61 -3.18
N ALA A 86 -10.72 0.01 -3.67
CA ALA A 86 -9.40 -0.61 -3.73
C ALA A 86 -8.68 -0.50 -2.35
N PRO A 87 -8.08 -1.59 -1.83
CA PRO A 87 -7.05 -1.54 -0.78
C PRO A 87 -5.63 -1.50 -1.37
N PRO A 88 -4.61 -1.15 -0.55
CA PRO A 88 -3.48 -0.33 -0.97
C PRO A 88 -2.26 -1.11 -1.47
N LYS A 89 -1.49 -0.44 -2.35
CA LYS A 89 -0.27 -0.91 -3.03
C LYS A 89 0.98 -0.60 -2.17
N PRO A 90 2.02 -1.45 -2.09
CA PRO A 90 3.23 -1.17 -1.32
C PRO A 90 4.09 -0.07 -1.96
N ALA A 91 4.69 0.75 -1.09
CA ALA A 91 5.55 1.87 -1.43
C ALA A 91 6.90 1.43 -2.03
N SER A 92 7.15 1.87 -3.26
CA SER A 92 8.48 1.92 -3.89
C SER A 92 9.24 3.15 -3.34
N PRO A 93 10.58 3.24 -3.37
CA PRO A 93 11.33 4.41 -2.90
C PRO A 93 10.91 5.72 -3.60
N ALA A 94 10.40 5.63 -4.84
CA ALA A 94 9.81 6.75 -5.57
C ALA A 94 8.50 7.26 -4.94
N ALA A 95 7.74 6.39 -4.27
CA ALA A 95 6.53 6.77 -3.53
C ALA A 95 6.85 7.48 -2.22
N ASP A 96 8.00 7.17 -1.59
CA ASP A 96 8.46 7.86 -0.38
C ASP A 96 8.91 9.30 -0.70
N ASP A 97 9.59 9.49 -1.84
CA ASP A 97 9.96 10.81 -2.35
C ASP A 97 8.72 11.63 -2.77
N THR A 98 7.78 10.98 -3.47
CA THR A 98 6.50 11.61 -3.87
C THR A 98 5.68 12.03 -2.65
N LEU A 99 5.64 11.20 -1.60
CA LEU A 99 4.96 11.50 -0.35
C LEU A 99 5.61 12.70 0.36
N LYS A 100 6.94 12.72 0.47
CA LYS A 100 7.68 13.84 1.08
C LYS A 100 7.47 15.15 0.31
N VAL A 101 7.45 15.11 -1.01
CA VAL A 101 7.13 16.26 -1.87
C VAL A 101 5.70 16.74 -1.63
N SER A 102 4.75 15.81 -1.53
CA SER A 102 3.33 16.11 -1.27
C SER A 102 3.13 16.74 0.12
N ILE A 103 3.81 16.21 1.15
CA ILE A 103 3.79 16.73 2.53
C ILE A 103 4.33 18.16 2.56
N ARG A 104 5.49 18.43 1.94
CA ARG A 104 6.06 19.79 1.88
C ARG A 104 5.15 20.77 1.18
N ARG A 105 4.51 20.34 0.09
CA ARG A 105 3.55 21.17 -0.67
C ARG A 105 2.33 21.53 0.18
N ALA A 106 1.72 20.54 0.83
CA ALA A 106 0.55 20.74 1.68
C ALA A 106 0.86 21.62 2.90
N THR A 107 2.03 21.45 3.50
CA THR A 107 2.53 22.27 4.62
C THR A 107 2.60 23.75 4.23
N ARG A 108 3.22 24.05 3.09
CA ARG A 108 3.34 25.42 2.58
C ARG A 108 1.99 26.06 2.29
N LEU A 109 1.07 25.31 1.68
CA LEU A 109 -0.30 25.79 1.42
C LEU A 109 -1.06 26.09 2.72
N LEU A 110 -0.90 25.27 3.76
CA LEU A 110 -1.53 25.51 5.06
C LEU A 110 -0.97 26.77 5.73
N GLU A 111 0.34 26.98 5.66
CA GLU A 111 0.97 28.22 6.15
C GLU A 111 0.48 29.45 5.39
N GLU A 112 0.33 29.38 4.06
CA GLU A 112 -0.22 30.49 3.26
C GLU A 112 -1.69 30.79 3.59
N LEU A 113 -2.48 29.76 3.91
CA LEU A 113 -3.91 29.91 4.19
C LEU A 113 -4.17 30.33 5.64
N LEU A 114 -3.51 29.71 6.62
CA LEU A 114 -3.83 29.85 8.05
C LEU A 114 -2.75 30.57 8.84
N GLY A 115 -1.58 30.83 8.25
CA GLY A 115 -0.46 31.50 8.90
C GLY A 115 0.01 30.75 10.15
N PRO A 116 0.29 31.42 11.28
CA PRO A 116 0.83 30.76 12.48
C PRO A 116 -0.13 29.75 13.13
N SER A 117 -1.41 29.75 12.75
CA SER A 117 -2.38 28.76 13.22
C SER A 117 -2.25 27.40 12.52
N SER A 118 -1.45 27.28 11.45
CA SER A 118 -1.24 26.01 10.76
C SER A 118 -0.21 25.09 11.43
N VAL A 119 0.59 25.58 12.39
CA VAL A 119 1.78 24.89 12.92
C VAL A 119 1.46 23.47 13.40
N ASP A 120 0.37 23.29 14.17
CA ASP A 120 -0.05 21.95 14.63
C ASP A 120 -0.48 21.05 13.45
N LEU A 121 -1.22 21.61 12.50
CA LEU A 121 -1.72 20.89 11.33
C LEU A 121 -0.58 20.45 10.39
N CYS A 122 0.45 21.29 10.26
CA CYS A 122 1.68 20.98 9.53
C CYS A 122 2.43 19.81 10.18
N LEU A 123 2.59 19.84 11.51
CA LEU A 123 3.25 18.75 12.24
C LEU A 123 2.48 17.42 12.09
N GLN A 124 1.15 17.46 12.03
CA GLN A 124 0.34 16.26 11.76
C GLN A 124 0.58 15.68 10.35
N LEU A 125 0.78 16.52 9.34
CA LEU A 125 1.13 16.06 7.99
C LEU A 125 2.53 15.45 7.92
N GLU A 126 3.51 16.03 8.60
CA GLU A 126 4.88 15.50 8.64
C GLU A 126 4.98 14.13 9.31
N ARG A 127 4.03 13.80 10.19
CA ARG A 127 3.92 12.48 10.83
C ARG A 127 3.33 11.40 9.92
N CYS A 128 2.81 11.74 8.75
CA CYS A 128 2.25 10.77 7.83
C CYS A 128 3.35 9.93 7.17
N THR A 129 3.36 8.63 7.44
CA THR A 129 4.36 7.68 6.91
C THR A 129 3.86 6.87 5.72
N SER A 130 2.68 7.19 5.19
CA SER A 130 2.07 6.49 4.06
C SER A 130 1.14 7.39 3.27
N GLN A 131 1.06 7.19 1.95
CA GLN A 131 0.17 7.95 1.06
C GLN A 131 -1.30 7.91 1.52
N ALA A 132 -1.77 6.76 1.99
CA ALA A 132 -3.14 6.60 2.49
C ALA A 132 -3.40 7.46 3.75
N GLN A 133 -2.43 7.52 4.67
CA GLN A 133 -2.53 8.38 5.86
C GLN A 133 -2.52 9.86 5.48
N PHE A 134 -1.65 10.24 4.55
CA PHE A 134 -1.58 11.61 4.04
C PHE A 134 -2.89 12.04 3.39
N THR A 135 -3.45 11.24 2.48
CA THR A 135 -4.72 11.58 1.81
C THR A 135 -5.88 11.70 2.81
N ALA A 136 -5.97 10.78 3.78
CA ALA A 136 -6.98 10.86 4.84
C ALA A 136 -6.81 12.14 5.67
N LYS A 137 -5.57 12.48 6.04
CA LYS A 137 -5.26 13.68 6.82
C LYS A 137 -5.51 14.98 6.07
N VAL A 138 -5.09 15.09 4.82
CA VAL A 138 -5.40 16.27 3.97
C VAL A 138 -6.90 16.50 3.84
N THR A 139 -7.70 15.43 3.74
CA THR A 139 -9.16 15.50 3.69
C THR A 139 -9.77 15.99 5.01
N GLU A 140 -9.20 15.59 6.15
CA GLU A 140 -9.61 16.09 7.47
C GLU A 140 -9.25 17.56 7.65
N LEU A 141 -8.02 17.93 7.29
CA LEU A 141 -7.51 19.30 7.39
C LEU A 141 -8.27 20.27 6.46
N SER A 142 -8.70 19.82 5.28
CA SER A 142 -9.51 20.67 4.38
C SER A 142 -10.84 21.09 5.02
N ARG A 143 -11.46 20.24 5.86
CA ARG A 143 -12.66 20.62 6.61
C ARG A 143 -12.38 21.72 7.64
N ILE A 144 -11.22 21.67 8.28
CA ILE A 144 -10.77 22.70 9.21
C ILE A 144 -10.51 24.02 8.44
N VAL A 145 -9.85 23.95 7.29
CA VAL A 145 -9.66 25.09 6.39
C VAL A 145 -10.99 25.67 5.92
N ALA A 146 -11.99 24.84 5.64
CA ALA A 146 -13.34 25.28 5.25
C ALA A 146 -14.01 26.08 6.36
N ALA A 147 -13.90 25.60 7.61
CA ALA A 147 -14.44 26.28 8.78
C ALA A 147 -13.72 27.59 9.12
N MET A 148 -12.40 27.67 8.90
CA MET A 148 -11.59 28.85 9.24
C MET A 148 -11.54 29.92 8.14
N ARG A 149 -11.68 29.52 6.87
CA ARG A 149 -11.54 30.42 5.71
C ARG A 149 -12.78 30.44 4.82
N SER A 150 -13.00 29.36 4.07
CA SER A 150 -14.14 29.16 3.17
C SER A 150 -14.06 27.80 2.49
N GLU A 151 -15.21 27.25 2.10
CA GLU A 151 -15.28 25.97 1.35
C GLU A 151 -14.48 26.01 0.04
N ARG A 152 -14.45 27.16 -0.65
CA ARG A 152 -13.66 27.33 -1.88
C ARG A 152 -12.18 27.13 -1.64
N LYS A 153 -11.62 27.74 -0.58
CA LYS A 153 -10.20 27.60 -0.23
C LYS A 153 -9.85 26.19 0.23
N ALA A 154 -10.78 25.50 0.89
CA ALA A 154 -10.62 24.10 1.27
C ALA A 154 -10.55 23.16 0.07
N ALA A 155 -11.40 23.37 -0.94
CA ALA A 155 -11.38 22.60 -2.17
C ALA A 155 -10.08 22.83 -2.97
N GLU A 156 -9.62 24.08 -3.06
CA GLU A 156 -8.33 24.43 -3.67
C GLU A 156 -7.17 23.76 -2.94
N PHE A 157 -7.16 23.79 -1.60
CA PHE A 157 -6.15 23.12 -0.78
C PHE A 157 -6.11 21.62 -1.03
N LEU A 158 -7.26 20.94 -1.01
CA LEU A 158 -7.35 19.49 -1.21
C LEU A 158 -6.83 19.11 -2.60
N LEU A 159 -7.28 19.80 -3.65
CA LEU A 159 -6.87 19.54 -5.02
C LEU A 159 -5.36 19.74 -5.19
N ALA A 160 -4.82 20.86 -4.69
CA ALA A 160 -3.40 21.19 -4.81
C ALA A 160 -2.49 20.28 -3.97
N ALA A 161 -2.97 19.76 -2.83
CA ALA A 161 -2.22 18.84 -1.97
C ALA A 161 -2.17 17.40 -2.51
N THR A 162 -3.13 17.01 -3.36
CA THR A 162 -3.19 15.66 -3.97
C THR A 162 -2.77 15.59 -5.44
N ALA A 163 -2.46 16.74 -6.06
CA ALA A 163 -1.99 16.85 -7.43
C ALA A 163 -0.49 16.53 -7.56
#